data_AF-A0A7C9RDN2-F1
#
_entry.id   AF-A0A7C9RDN2-F1
#
_cell.length_a   1.000
_cell.length_b   1.000
_cell.length_c   1.000
_cell.angle_alpha   90.00
_cell.angle_beta   90.00
_cell.angle_gamma   90.00
#
_symmetry.space_group_name_H-M   'P 1'
#
loop_
_entity.id
_entity.type
_entity.pdbx_description
1 polymer ?
#
loop_
_entity_poly.entity_id
_entity_poly.type
_entity_poly.pdbx_seq_one_letter_code
_entity_poly.pdbx_strand_id
1 'polypeptide(L)' 'TTAALVRPLLGISPSAWEEAGQVMGEMQASIVVAAILQRGVAIKNPGGYLRNLTRRAAAGEFSIWPMLLALSATRLKKAT' A
#
# COMPACT_ATOMS: atom_id res chain seq x y z
N THR A 1 -12.81 -1.59 -7.57
CA THR A 1 -12.64 -0.70 -6.40
C THR A 1 -11.89 0.57 -6.78
N THR A 2 -11.98 1.64 -5.97
CA THR A 2 -11.23 2.89 -6.20
C THR A 2 -9.72 2.66 -6.31
N ALA A 3 -9.17 1.68 -5.59
CA ALA A 3 -7.77 1.29 -5.68
C ALA A 3 -7.35 0.87 -7.10
N ALA A 4 -8.23 0.19 -7.85
CA ALA A 4 -7.98 -0.20 -9.23
C ALA A 4 -7.91 0.99 -10.21
N LEU A 5 -8.57 2.10 -9.88
CA LEU A 5 -8.51 3.35 -10.66
C LEU A 5 -7.25 4.17 -10.32
N VAL A 6 -6.78 4.10 -9.07
CA VAL A 6 -5.63 4.88 -8.58
C VAL A 6 -4.29 4.18 -8.87
N ARG A 7 -4.25 2.84 -8.90
CA ARG A 7 -3.02 2.08 -9.13
C ARG A 7 -2.20 2.52 -10.36
N PRO A 8 -2.79 2.89 -11.52
CA PRO A 8 -2.01 3.31 -12.69
C PRO A 8 -1.29 4.64 -12.44
N LEU A 9 -1.92 5.56 -11.69
CA LEU A 9 -1.34 6.86 -11.32
C LEU A 9 -0.12 6.73 -10.42
N LEU A 10 -0.03 5.62 -9.68
CA LEU A 10 1.10 5.28 -8.83
C LEU A 10 2.16 4.44 -9.55
N GLY A 11 1.99 4.11 -10.84
CA GLY A 11 2.88 3.19 -11.55
C GLY A 11 2.80 1.75 -11.05
N ILE A 12 1.69 1.36 -10.42
CA ILE A 12 1.45 -0.01 -9.97
C ILE A 12 0.86 -0.82 -11.13
N SER A 13 1.66 -1.76 -11.64
CA SER A 13 1.28 -2.68 -12.71
C SER A 13 0.09 -3.57 -12.33
N PRO A 14 -0.75 -4.02 -13.29
CA PRO A 14 -1.87 -4.94 -13.03
C PRO A 14 -1.43 -6.20 -12.28
N SER A 15 -0.32 -6.82 -12.67
CA SER A 15 0.20 -8.04 -12.03
C SER A 15 0.54 -7.84 -10.55
N ALA A 16 1.08 -6.68 -10.16
CA ALA A 16 1.37 -6.37 -8.76
C ALA A 16 0.08 -6.23 -7.93
N TRP A 17 -0.97 -5.67 -8.54
CA TRP A 17 -2.27 -5.51 -7.89
C TRP A 17 -2.97 -6.86 -7.71
N GLU A 18 -2.97 -7.69 -8.75
CA GLU A 18 -3.55 -9.03 -8.69
C GLU A 18 -2.85 -9.90 -7.66
N GLU A 19 -1.52 -9.93 -7.66
CA GLU A 19 -0.72 -10.68 -6.68
C GLU A 19 -1.01 -10.22 -5.25
N ALA A 20 -1.08 -8.90 -5.02
CA ALA A 20 -1.45 -8.35 -3.71
C ALA A 20 -2.87 -8.74 -3.29
N GLY A 21 -3.83 -8.71 -4.21
CA GLY A 21 -5.21 -9.14 -3.96
C GLY A 21 -5.31 -10.63 -3.61
N GLN A 22 -4.55 -11.49 -4.29
CA GLN A 22 -4.51 -12.93 -4.03
C GLN A 22 -3.89 -13.27 -2.67
N VAL A 23 -2.81 -12.59 -2.29
CA VAL A 23 -2.06 -12.90 -1.05
C VAL A 23 -2.67 -12.24 0.18
N MET A 24 -3.06 -10.97 0.08
CA MET A 24 -3.53 -10.18 1.23
C MET A 24 -5.06 -10.16 1.37
N GLY A 25 -5.77 -10.44 0.27
CA GLY A 25 -7.18 -10.12 0.11
C GLY A 25 -7.41 -8.68 -0.39
N GLU A 26 -8.52 -8.47 -1.10
CA GLU A 26 -8.83 -7.21 -1.78
C GLU A 26 -8.90 -6.01 -0.83
N MET A 27 -9.48 -6.19 0.36
CA MET A 27 -9.58 -5.13 1.38
C MET A 27 -8.19 -4.66 1.82
N GLN A 28 -7.31 -5.60 2.17
CA GLN A 28 -5.96 -5.30 2.63
C GLN A 28 -5.13 -4.63 1.53
N ALA A 29 -5.17 -5.18 0.31
CA ALA A 29 -4.49 -4.61 -0.85
C ALA A 29 -4.98 -3.17 -1.14
N SER A 30 -6.29 -2.92 -1.04
CA SER A 30 -6.87 -1.59 -1.21
C SER A 30 -6.37 -0.59 -0.17
N ILE A 31 -6.29 -0.99 1.10
CA ILE A 31 -5.76 -0.16 2.19
C ILE A 31 -4.30 0.19 1.93
N VAL A 32 -3.48 -0.78 1.49
CA VAL A 32 -2.08 -0.56 1.16
C VAL A 32 -1.93 0.45 0.02
N VAL A 33 -2.71 0.32 -1.06
CA VAL A 33 -2.69 1.28 -2.18
C VAL A 33 -3.08 2.69 -1.73
N ALA A 34 -4.12 2.81 -0.90
CA ALA A 34 -4.53 4.11 -0.34
C ALA A 34 -3.45 4.72 0.57
N ALA A 35 -2.79 3.89 1.38
CA ALA A 35 -1.69 4.32 2.24
C ALA A 35 -0.45 4.75 1.43
N ILE A 36 -0.15 4.05 0.34
CA ILE A 36 0.91 4.43 -0.60
C ILE A 36 0.60 5.79 -1.23
N LEU A 37 -0.63 5.98 -1.73
CA LEU A 37 -1.11 7.27 -2.25
C LEU A 37 -0.94 8.39 -1.22
N GLN A 38 -1.38 8.15 0.02
CA GLN A 38 -1.32 9.13 1.11
C GLN A 38 0.12 9.53 1.46
N ARG A 39 1.09 8.63 1.31
CA ARG A 39 2.53 8.88 1.51
C ARG A 39 3.19 9.59 0.33
N GLY A 40 2.58 9.58 -0.85
CA GLY A 40 3.02 10.32 -2.03
C GLY A 40 4.51 10.10 -2.34
N VAL A 41 5.25 11.20 -2.49
CA VAL A 41 6.67 11.22 -2.88
C VAL A 41 7.63 10.56 -1.87
N ALA A 42 7.18 10.26 -0.65
CA ALA A 42 8.00 9.52 0.31
C ALA A 42 8.27 8.08 -0.15
N ILE A 43 7.43 7.53 -1.04
CA ILE A 43 7.61 6.19 -1.64
C ILE A 43 8.07 6.38 -3.07
N LYS A 44 9.38 6.18 -3.31
CA LYS A 44 10.00 6.37 -4.64
C LYS A 44 9.48 5.39 -5.70
N ASN A 45 9.17 4.16 -5.31
CA ASN A 45 8.68 3.12 -6.22
C ASN A 45 7.47 2.39 -5.61
N PRO A 46 6.25 2.89 -5.86
CA PRO A 46 5.01 2.31 -5.34
C PRO A 46 4.80 0.84 -5.72
N GLY A 47 5.07 0.47 -6.97
CA GLY A 47 4.88 -0.90 -7.46
C GLY A 47 5.87 -1.90 -6.84
N GLY A 48 7.13 -1.51 -6.70
CA GLY A 48 8.15 -2.31 -6.01
C GLY A 48 7.86 -2.43 -4.52
N TYR A 49 7.37 -1.35 -3.89
CA TYR A 49 7.00 -1.35 -2.48
C TYR A 49 5.80 -2.26 -2.21
N LEU A 50 4.75 -2.20 -3.05
CA LEU A 50 3.61 -3.12 -2.95
C LEU A 50 4.06 -4.58 -3.04
N ARG A 51 4.90 -4.94 -4.02
CA ARG A 51 5.44 -6.30 -4.14
C ARG A 51 6.23 -6.76 -2.92
N ASN A 52 7.01 -5.87 -2.31
CA ASN A 52 7.71 -6.20 -1.07
C ASN A 52 6.73 -6.52 0.06
N LEU A 53 5.68 -5.71 0.22
CA LEU A 53 4.63 -5.97 1.21
C LEU A 53 3.86 -7.27 0.90
N THR A 54 3.60 -7.57 -0.37
CA THR A 54 2.98 -8.82 -0.81
C THR A 54 3.82 -10.03 -0.40
N ARG A 55 5.14 -9.99 -0.64
CA ARG A 55 6.04 -11.06 -0.20
C ARG A 55 6.05 -11.26 1.32
N ARG A 56 6.04 -10.15 2.08
CA ARG A 56 5.93 -10.21 3.55
C ARG A 56 4.60 -10.77 4.01
N ALA A 57 3.50 -10.44 3.31
CA ALA A 57 2.18 -11.00 3.60
C ALA A 57 2.12 -12.50 3.33
N ALA A 58 2.72 -12.96 2.24
CA ALA A 58 2.85 -14.38 1.94
C ALA A 58 3.65 -15.14 3.03
N ALA A 59 4.63 -14.47 3.66
CA ALA A 59 5.41 -15.02 4.76
C ALA A 59 4.71 -14.90 6.15
N GLY A 60 3.52 -14.30 6.23
CA GLY A 60 2.85 -14.03 7.51
C GLY A 60 3.46 -12.90 8.35
N GLU A 61 4.38 -12.13 7.77
CA GLU A 61 5.15 -11.05 8.44
C GLU A 61 4.59 -9.65 8.16
N PHE A 62 3.37 -9.58 7.63
CA PHE A 62 2.71 -8.33 7.27
C PHE A 62 1.54 -8.04 8.21
N SER A 63 1.49 -6.80 8.67
CA SER A 63 0.34 -6.23 9.36
C SER A 63 0.10 -4.82 8.85
N ILE A 64 -1.17 -4.48 8.64
CA ILE A 64 -1.60 -3.14 8.21
C ILE A 64 -1.49 -2.14 9.37
N TRP A 65 -1.59 -2.59 10.62
CA TRP A 65 -1.65 -1.71 11.78
C TRP A 65 -0.44 -0.77 11.91
N PRO A 66 0.82 -1.24 11.87
CA PRO A 66 1.98 -0.35 11.87
C PRO A 66 1.97 0.67 10.73
N MET A 67 1.46 0.27 9.56
CA MET A 67 1.35 1.16 8.40
C MET A 67 0.36 2.29 8.67
N LEU A 68 -0.81 1.99 9.23
CA LEU A 68 -1.82 2.98 9.59
C LEU A 68 -1.34 3.92 10.71
N LEU A 69 -0.68 3.38 11.74
CA LEU A 69 -0.10 4.20 12.81
C LEU A 69 0.93 5.19 12.26
N ALA A 70 1.78 4.75 11.33
CA ALA A 70 2.76 5.62 10.70
C ALA A 70 2.11 6.72 9.84
N LEU A 71 0.96 6.45 9.20
CA LEU A 71 0.19 7.48 8.48
C LEU A 71 -0.40 8.51 9.44
N SER A 72 -1.01 8.05 10.53
CA SER A 72 -1.61 8.92 11.55
C SER A 72 -0.56 9.82 12.19
N ALA A 73 0.60 9.26 12.59
CA ALA A 73 1.71 10.03 13.12
C ALA A 73 2.23 11.09 12.15
N THR A 74 2.27 10.79 10.85
CA THR A 74 2.66 11.76 9.82
C THR A 74 1.65 12.91 9.70
N ARG A 75 0.35 12.63 9.83
CA ARG A 75 -0.69 13.67 9.83
C ARG A 75 -0.61 14.59 11.04
N LEU A 76 -0.37 14.04 12.24
CA LEU A 76 -0.19 14.83 13.46
C LEU A 76 0.98 15.82 13.34
N LYS A 77 2.14 15.37 12.82
CA LYS A 77 3.29 16.25 12.57
C LYS A 77 3.05 17.37 11.57
N LYS A 78 2.08 17.23 10.67
CA LYS A 78 1.74 18.25 9.67
C LYS A 78 0.73 19.27 10.19
N ALA A 79 0.10 18.99 11.34
CA ALA A 79 -0.90 19.82 12.00
C ALA A 79 -0.34 20.62 13.19
N THR A 80 0.96 20.48 13.47
CA THR A 80 1.73 21.24 14.48
C THR A 80 2.77 22.08 13.76
#